data_AF-A0A2J8KG86-F1
#
_entry.id   AF-A0A2J8KG86-F1
#
_cell.length_a   1.000
_cell.length_b   1.000
_cell.length_c   1.000
_cell.angle_alpha   90.00
_cell.angle_beta   90.00
_cell.angle_gamma   90.00
#
_symmetry.space_group_name_H-M   'P 1'
#
loop_
_entity.id
_entity.type
_entity.pdbx_description
1 polymer ?
#
loop_
_entity_poly.entity_id
_entity_poly.type
_entity_poly.pdbx_seq_one_letter_code
_entity_poly.pdbx_strand_id
1 'polypeptide(L)' 'DYDKKKLVKAFKKKFACNGTVIEHPEYGEVIQLQGDQRKNICQFLVEVSSVTT' A
#
# COMPACT_ATOMS: atom_id res chain seq x y z
N ASP A 1 0.04 13.55 -8.02
CA ASP A 1 0.63 12.32 -8.57
C ASP A 1 1.01 11.40 -7.41
N TYR A 2 0.21 10.36 -7.13
CA TYR A 2 0.51 9.44 -6.03
C TYR A 2 1.50 8.38 -6.52
N ASP A 3 2.76 8.58 -6.19
CA ASP A 3 3.89 7.75 -6.62
C ASP A 3 3.83 6.37 -5.91
N LYS A 4 3.16 5.39 -6.54
CA LYS A 4 2.91 4.05 -5.97
C LYS A 4 4.21 3.35 -5.52
N LYS A 5 5.34 3.61 -6.20
CA LYS A 5 6.66 3.09 -5.80
C LYS A 5 7.13 3.65 -4.46
N LYS A 6 6.86 4.93 -4.16
CA LYS A 6 7.14 5.51 -2.84
C LYS A 6 6.21 4.91 -1.78
N LEU A 7 4.95 4.67 -2.13
CA LEU A 7 3.99 4.01 -1.24
C LEU A 7 4.47 2.59 -0.89
N VAL A 8 4.93 1.80 -1.86
CA VAL A 8 5.52 0.47 -1.61
C VAL A 8 6.76 0.54 -0.72
N LYS A 9 7.64 1.53 -0.92
CA LYS A 9 8.78 1.74 -0.01
C LYS A 9 8.33 2.08 1.42
N ALA A 10 7.32 2.93 1.57
CA ALA A 10 6.74 3.25 2.86
C ALA A 10 6.10 2.01 3.50
N PHE A 11 5.36 1.20 2.73
CA PHE A 11 4.79 -0.07 3.20
C PHE A 11 5.88 -1.06 3.65
N LYS A 12 6.94 -1.24 2.86
CA LYS A 12 8.09 -2.09 3.23
C LYS A 12 8.73 -1.65 4.55
N LYS A 13 8.88 -0.33 4.76
CA LYS A 13 9.52 0.23 5.96
C LYS A 13 8.60 0.18 7.19
N LYS A 14 7.30 0.45 7.01
CA LYS A 14 6.31 0.57 8.10
C LYS A 14 5.78 -0.79 8.56
N PHE A 15 5.70 -1.77 7.66
CA PHE A 15 5.13 -3.09 7.94
C PHE A 15 6.15 -4.23 7.93
N ALA A 16 7.43 -3.94 7.63
CA ALA A 16 8.50 -4.94 7.53
C ALA A 16 8.15 -6.15 6.62
N CYS A 17 7.29 -5.94 5.63
CA CYS A 17 6.84 -6.96 4.69
C CYS A 17 7.37 -6.69 3.29
N ASN A 18 7.59 -7.76 2.52
CA ASN A 18 7.91 -7.64 1.10
C ASN A 18 6.65 -7.27 0.31
N GLY A 19 6.65 -6.06 -0.25
CA GLY A 19 5.66 -5.59 -1.21
C GLY A 19 6.18 -5.55 -2.64
N THR A 20 5.34 -5.89 -3.62
CA THR A 20 5.60 -5.71 -5.05
C THR A 20 4.48 -4.90 -5.69
N VAL A 21 4.80 -4.13 -6.73
CA VAL A 21 3.80 -3.56 -7.63
C VAL A 21 3.63 -4.54 -8.77
N ILE A 22 2.40 -4.95 -9.05
CA ILE A 22 2.06 -5.80 -10.20
C ILE A 22 1.01 -5.09 -11.04
N GLU A 23 0.99 -5.36 -12.33
CA GLU A 23 -0.04 -4.85 -13.23
C GLU A 23 -1.15 -5.89 -13.36
N HIS A 24 -2.36 -5.51 -12.95
CA HIS A 24 -3.56 -6.30 -13.04
C HIS A 24 -4.36 -5.88 -14.29
N PRO A 25 -4.86 -6.83 -15.11
CA PRO A 25 -5.57 -6.50 -16.35
C PRO A 25 -6.87 -5.71 -16.14
N GLU A 26 -7.52 -5.85 -14.98
CA GLU A 26 -8.78 -5.16 -14.64
C GLU A 26 -8.56 -3.88 -13.83
N TYR A 27 -7.55 -3.85 -12.95
CA TYR A 27 -7.33 -2.77 -11.98
C TYR A 27 -6.09 -1.91 -12.27
N GLY A 28 -5.31 -2.23 -13.31
CA GLY A 28 -4.02 -1.61 -13.59
C GLY A 28 -2.97 -1.95 -12.52
N GLU A 29 -2.05 -1.03 -12.24
CA GLU A 29 -1.02 -1.28 -11.20
C GLU A 29 -1.62 -1.37 -9.79
N VAL A 30 -1.45 -2.54 -9.16
CA VAL A 30 -1.83 -2.83 -7.79
C VAL A 30 -0.61 -3.19 -6.94
N ILE A 31 -0.69 -2.90 -5.63
CA ILE A 31 0.36 -3.23 -4.67
C ILE A 31 -0.02 -4.54 -3.98
N GLN A 32 0.85 -5.54 -4.08
CA GLN A 32 0.70 -6.82 -3.41
C GLN A 32 1.70 -6.92 -2.25
N LEU A 33 1.23 -7.28 -1.06
CA LEU A 33 2.04 -7.46 0.16
C LEU A 33 2.06 -8.93 0.56
N GLN A 34 3.19 -9.42 1.07
CA GLN A 34 3.29 -10.76 1.65
C GLN A 34 2.68 -10.82 3.07
N GLY A 35 1.93 -11.89 3.34
CA GLY A 35 1.29 -12.16 4.64
C GLY A 35 -0.06 -11.47 4.84
N ASP A 36 -0.72 -11.75 5.97
CA ASP A 36 -1.93 -11.02 6.36
C ASP A 36 -1.56 -9.64 6.90
N GLN A 37 -1.80 -8.63 6.08
CA GLN A 37 -1.57 -7.21 6.41
C GLN A 37 -2.88 -6.43 6.40
N ARG A 38 -4.03 -7.09 6.52
CA ARG A 38 -5.35 -6.47 6.32
C ARG A 38 -5.62 -5.38 7.35
N LYS A 39 -5.28 -5.63 8.61
CA LYS A 39 -5.39 -4.65 9.71
C LYS A 39 -4.49 -3.43 9.50
N ASN A 40 -3.25 -3.70 9.08
CA ASN A 40 -2.22 -2.70 8.84
C ASN A 40 -2.56 -1.79 7.65
N ILE A 41 -3.11 -2.35 6.58
CA ILE A 41 -3.60 -1.60 5.42
C ILE A 41 -4.85 -0.79 5.75
N CYS A 42 -5.82 -1.37 6.48
CA CYS A 42 -6.99 -0.62 6.95
C CYS A 42 -6.58 0.60 7.78
N GLN A 43 -5.67 0.41 8.75
CA GLN A 43 -5.23 1.51 9.61
C GLN A 43 -4.45 2.58 8.83
N PHE A 44 -3.62 2.17 7.86
CA PHE A 44 -2.93 3.11 6.98
C PHE A 44 -3.90 3.91 6.10
N LEU A 45 -4.89 3.26 5.49
CA LEU A 45 -5.90 3.93 4.66
C LEU A 45 -6.70 4.94 5.48
N VAL A 46 -7.11 4.57 6.70
CA VAL A 46 -7.79 5.50 7.61
C VAL A 46 -6.90 6.69 7.94
N GLU A 47 -5.65 6.47 8.33
CA GLU A 47 -4.68 7.53 8.66
C GLU A 47 -4.42 8.48 7.48
N VAL A 48 -4.28 7.95 6.27
CA VAL A 48 -4.08 8.76 5.05
C VAL A 48 -5.36 9.50 4.66
N SER A 49 -6.52 8.86 4.76
CA SER A 49 -7.81 9.48 4.40
C SER A 49 -8.25 10.59 5.36
N SER A 50 -7.95 10.45 6.65
CA SER A 50 -8.31 11.46 7.67
C SER A 50 -7.46 12.74 7.62
N VAL A 51 -6.34 12.74 6.89
CA VAL A 51 -5.45 13.92 6.77
C VAL A 51 -5.92 14.95 5.73
N THR A 52 -7.07 14.74 5.07
CA THR A 52 -7.60 15.68 4.04
C THR A 52 -8.80 16.50 4.51
N THR A 53 -8.75 17.07 5.73
CA THR A 53 -9.66 18.15 6.16
C THR A 53 -8.88 19.46 6.32
#